data_AF-A0A7D4Y9J4-F1
#
_entry.id   AF-A0A7D4Y9J4-F1
#
_cell.length_a   1.000
_cell.length_b   1.000
_cell.length_c   1.000
_cell.angle_alpha   90.00
_cell.angle_beta   90.00
_cell.angle_gamma   90.00
#
_symmetry.space_group_name_H-M   'P 1'
#
loop_
_entity.id
_entity.type
_entity.pdbx_description
1 polymer ?
#
loop_
_entity_poly.entity_id
_entity_poly.type
_entity_poly.pdbx_seq_one_letter_code
_entity_poly.pdbx_strand_id
1 'polypeptide(L)' 'MVPLIGVIPGGPELIIILGILVLLFGANKLPKLARSSGQAIGEFQRGREELENDLRETVEDEQETVTEASSD' A
#
# COMPACT_ATOMS: atom_id res chain seq x y z
N MET A 1 -6.78 -9.22 39.40
CA MET A 1 -5.81 -9.82 38.46
C MET A 1 -6.39 -9.61 37.07
N VAL A 2 -5.91 -8.58 36.34
CA VAL A 2 -6.50 -8.14 35.05
C VAL A 2 -6.25 -9.23 33.99
N PRO A 3 -7.26 -9.68 33.22
CA PRO A 3 -7.06 -10.69 32.19
C PRO A 3 -6.31 -10.09 30.99
N LEU A 4 -5.16 -10.71 30.66
CA LEU A 4 -4.19 -10.32 29.63
C LEU A 4 -4.55 -10.81 28.21
N ILE A 5 -5.80 -11.22 27.95
CA ILE A 5 -6.18 -11.89 26.70
C ILE A 5 -7.47 -11.26 26.18
N GLY A 6 -7.32 -10.11 25.52
CA GLY A 6 -8.42 -9.30 24.98
C GLY A 6 -7.88 -8.08 24.24
N VAL A 7 -6.97 -8.30 23.29
CA VAL A 7 -6.21 -7.27 22.56
C VAL A 7 -7.02 -6.46 21.55
N ILE A 8 -8.36 -6.53 21.56
CA ILE A 8 -9.19 -5.55 20.87
C ILE A 8 -9.88 -4.73 21.94
N PRO A 9 -9.24 -3.68 22.43
CA PRO A 9 -9.85 -2.89 23.48
C PRO A 9 -10.76 -1.86 22.79
N GLY A 10 -11.80 -1.42 23.49
CA GLY A 10 -12.76 -0.46 22.97
C GLY A 10 -12.09 0.87 22.58
N GLY A 11 -12.88 1.78 22.01
CA GLY A 11 -12.41 3.11 21.61
C GLY A 11 -11.51 3.82 22.64
N PRO A 12 -11.83 3.82 23.96
CA PRO A 12 -11.01 4.49 24.97
C PRO A 12 -9.59 3.93 25.12
N GLU A 13 -9.41 2.62 25.10
CA GLU A 13 -8.10 2.00 25.29
C GLU A 13 -7.19 2.17 24.07
N LEU A 14 -7.75 2.20 22.85
CA LEU A 14 -6.97 2.55 21.66
C LEU A 14 -6.41 3.98 21.76
N ILE A 15 -7.15 4.91 22.36
CA ILE A 15 -6.66 6.28 22.60
C ILE A 15 -5.50 6.26 23.61
N ILE A 16 -5.54 5.41 24.64
CA ILE A 16 -4.44 5.28 25.62
C ILE A 16 -3.18 4.72 24.93
N ILE A 17 -3.32 3.65 24.14
CA ILE A 17 -2.21 3.06 23.40
C ILE A 17 -1.61 4.07 22.42
N LEU A 18 -2.46 4.77 21.67
CA LEU A 18 -2.04 5.84 20.76
C LEU A 18 -1.33 6.96 21.52
N GLY A 19 -1.83 7.33 22.71
CA GLY A 19 -1.20 8.30 23.59
C GLY A 19 0.21 7.89 24.01
N ILE A 20 0.42 6.63 24.40
CA ILE A 20 1.75 6.09 24.75
C ILE A 20 2.68 6.13 23.53
N LEU A 21 2.22 5.71 22.35
CA LEU A 21 3.02 5.78 21.12
C LEU A 21 3.39 7.23 20.77
N VAL A 22 2.46 8.16 20.95
CA VAL A 22 2.70 9.60 20.77
C VAL A 22 3.70 10.14 21.80
N LEU A 23 3.73 9.65 23.03
CA LEU A 23 4.73 10.06 24.03
C LEU A 23 6.14 9.52 23.69
N LEU A 24 6.23 8.28 23.20
CA LEU A 24 7.50 7.66 22.83
C LEU A 24 8.10 8.24 21.55
N PHE A 25 7.28 8.37 20.51
CA PHE A 25 7.73 8.82 19.19
C PHE A 25 7.53 10.32 18.95
N GLY A 26 6.60 10.95 19.67
CA GLY A 26 6.20 12.35 19.48
C GLY A 26 5.02 12.50 18.53
N ALA A 27 4.13 13.47 18.84
CA ALA A 27 2.91 13.75 18.06
C ALA A 27 3.16 14.08 16.59
N ASN A 28 4.37 14.57 16.27
CA ASN A 28 4.75 14.91 14.90
C ASN A 28 5.37 13.74 14.11
N LYS A 29 5.92 12.71 14.77
CA LYS A 29 6.63 11.62 14.06
C LYS A 29 5.68 10.59 13.47
N LEU A 30 4.66 10.17 14.23
CA LEU A 30 3.65 9.23 13.73
C LEU A 30 2.96 9.70 12.43
N PRO A 31 2.39 10.92 12.34
CA PRO A 31 1.76 11.38 11.11
C PRO A 31 2.78 11.60 9.99
N LYS A 32 4.00 12.02 10.31
CA LYS A 32 5.06 12.20 9.30
C LYS A 32 5.47 10.87 8.67
N LEU A 33 5.65 9.83 9.49
CA LEU A 33 5.95 8.46 9.04
C LEU A 33 4.80 7.89 8.20
N ALA A 34 3.56 8.06 8.66
CA ALA A 34 2.38 7.63 7.92
C ALA A 34 2.26 8.32 6.56
N ARG A 35 2.52 9.64 6.48
CA ARG A 35 2.51 10.39 5.22
C ARG A 35 3.59 9.92 4.26
N SER A 36 4.85 9.81 4.70
CA SER A 36 5.93 9.34 3.82
C SER A 36 5.74 7.89 3.38
N SER A 37 5.27 7.03 4.27
CA SER A 37 4.97 5.63 3.92
C SER A 37 3.79 5.56 2.95
N GLY A 38 2.74 6.35 3.17
CA GLY A 38 1.58 6.42 2.29
C GLY A 38 1.92 6.97 0.91
N GLN A 39 2.81 7.96 0.82
CA GLN A 39 3.33 8.45 -0.47
C GLN A 39 4.12 7.37 -1.21
N ALA A 40 5.07 6.70 -0.53
CA ALA A 40 5.85 5.62 -1.14
C ALA A 40 4.96 4.48 -1.64
N ILE A 41 3.96 4.08 -0.84
CA ILE A 41 2.96 3.10 -1.22
C ILE A 41 2.17 3.63 -2.43
N GLY A 42 1.66 4.86 -2.41
CA GLY A 42 0.89 5.45 -3.51
C GLY A 42 1.65 5.46 -4.84
N GLU A 43 2.90 5.94 -4.85
CA GLU A 43 3.74 5.93 -6.07
C GLU A 43 4.02 4.50 -6.55
N PHE A 44 4.20 3.55 -5.62
CA PHE A 44 4.36 2.14 -5.97
C PHE A 44 3.11 1.53 -6.62
N GLN A 45 1.90 1.90 -6.17
CA GLN A 45 0.67 1.47 -6.86
C GLN A 45 0.60 2.02 -8.29
N ARG A 46 0.89 3.31 -8.47
CA ARG A 46 0.83 3.98 -9.78
C ARG A 46 1.82 3.37 -10.77
N GLY A 47 3.07 3.19 -10.34
CA GLY A 47 4.08 2.55 -11.18
C GLY A 47 3.68 1.12 -11.56
N ARG A 48 3.06 0.36 -10.63
CA ARG A 48 2.55 -0.99 -10.93
C ARG A 48 1.41 -0.99 -11.96
N GLU A 49 0.53 -0.01 -11.92
CA GLU A 49 -0.56 0.13 -12.88
C GLU A 49 -0.05 0.51 -14.27
N GLU A 50 0.91 1.44 -14.34
CA GLU A 50 1.62 1.79 -15.59
C GLU A 50 2.32 0.56 -16.19
N LEU A 51 3.09 -0.17 -15.38
CA LEU A 51 3.75 -1.43 -15.78
C LEU A 51 2.78 -2.49 -16.31
N GLU A 52 1.60 -2.61 -15.71
CA GLU A 52 0.57 -3.56 -16.17
C GLU A 52 -0.02 -3.13 -17.53
N ASN A 53 -0.26 -1.84 -17.72
CA ASN A 53 -0.79 -1.30 -18.97
C ASN A 53 0.23 -1.44 -20.11
N ASP A 54 1.50 -1.08 -19.87
CA ASP A 54 2.58 -1.22 -20.86
C ASP A 54 2.76 -2.68 -21.29
N LEU A 55 2.66 -3.61 -20.34
CA LEU A 55 2.79 -5.04 -20.62
C LEU A 55 1.59 -5.57 -21.41
N ARG A 56 0.36 -5.08 -21.17
CA ARG A 56 -0.82 -5.44 -21.95
C ARG A 56 -0.71 -4.93 -23.38
N GLU A 57 -0.29 -3.68 -23.58
CA GLU A 57 -0.11 -3.08 -24.90
C GLU A 57 0.95 -3.85 -25.72
N THR A 58 2.09 -4.18 -25.10
CA THR A 58 3.14 -4.98 -25.75
C THR A 58 2.65 -6.38 -26.17
N VAL A 59 1.84 -7.04 -25.33
CA VAL A 59 1.31 -8.39 -25.61
C VAL A 59 0.18 -8.37 -26.66
N GLU A 60 -0.53 -7.25 -26.78
CA GLU A 60 -1.53 -7.05 -27.84
C GLU A 60 -0.84 -6.78 -29.19
N ASP A 61 0.23 -5.96 -29.21
CA ASP A 61 1.03 -5.67 -30.42
C ASP A 61 1.78 -6.91 -30.95
N GLU A 62 2.28 -7.80 -30.07
CA GLU A 62 2.91 -9.07 -30.46
C GLU A 62 1.91 -10.09 -31.04
N GLN A 63 0.62 -10.00 -30.73
CA GLN A 63 -0.40 -10.93 -31.25
C GLN A 63 -0.93 -10.53 -32.64
N GLU A 64 -0.95 -9.24 -32.96
CA GLU A 64 -1.31 -8.76 -34.32
C GLU A 64 -0.24 -9.15 -35.35
N THR A 65 1.04 -9.01 -35.00
CA THR A 65 2.16 -9.31 -35.91
C THR A 65 2.35 -10.81 -36.21
N VAL A 66 2.00 -11.71 -35.28
CA VAL A 66 2.10 -13.16 -35.49
C VAL A 66 0.94 -13.70 -36.35
N THR A 67 -0.21 -13.01 -36.37
CA THR A 67 -1.39 -13.43 -37.15
C THR A 67 -1.30 -13.02 -38.62
N GLU A 68 -0.66 -11.90 -38.94
CA GLU A 68 -0.39 -11.49 -40.34
C GLU A 68 0.71 -12.32 -41.01
N ALA A 69 1.73 -12.80 -40.26
CA ALA A 69 2.84 -13.55 -40.82
C ALA A 69 2.53 -15.02 -41.18
N SER A 70 1.39 -15.57 -40.76
CA SER A 70 1.00 -16.97 -41.05
C SER A 70 -0.04 -17.12 -42.17
N SER A 71 -0.42 -16.02 -42.84
CA SER A 71 -1.44 -16.01 -43.91
C SER A 71 -0.88 -15.75 -45.32
N ASP A 72 0.45 -15.67 -45.49
CA ASP A 72 1.16 -15.66 -46.78
C ASP A 72 1.86 -17.00 -47.07
#